data_AF-A0A8S3HY63-F1
#
_entry.id   AF-A0A8S3HY63-F1
#
_cell.length_a   1.000
_cell.length_b   1.000
_cell.length_c   1.000
_cell.angle_alpha   90.00
_cell.angle_beta   90.00
_cell.angle_gamma   90.00
#
_symmetry.space_group_name_H-M   'P 1'
#
loop_
_entity.id
_entity.type
_entity.pdbx_description
1 polymer ?
#
loop_
_entity_poly.entity_id
_entity_poly.type
_entity_poly.pdbx_seq_one_letter_code
_entity_poly.pdbx_strand_id
1 'polypeptide(L)'
;TTGKIDLQLELTRYIFVQLKRLNNNGSNILVNCPTLFDGKESVIKLITGLITISDTIANALNFINKIINAMNFTPTEVFVPCAEQIGKRRDYRSLQQLLQSIRENGYTDNKLHDDIIETCVRQSGSDVEQSREQDTLIQMIKNDDTRINVYMAVGKLRAAYLIAIRLGREDKVHSIRDDAQKSGQTAVYDICKKWLENRASEQ
;
A
#
# COMPACT_ATOMS: atom_id res chain seq x y z
N THR A 1 -18.45 11.73 24.66
CA THR A 1 -18.94 12.54 23.53
C THR A 1 -18.11 13.79 23.30
N THR A 2 -17.64 14.47 24.35
CA THR A 2 -16.78 15.67 24.28
C THR A 2 -15.50 15.47 23.45
N GLY A 3 -14.74 14.40 23.68
CA GLY A 3 -13.48 14.17 22.95
C GLY A 3 -13.62 13.96 21.43
N LYS A 4 -14.77 13.48 20.94
CA LYS A 4 -15.03 13.35 19.49
C LYS A 4 -15.33 14.70 18.84
N ILE A 5 -16.01 15.59 19.57
CA ILE A 5 -16.30 16.97 19.12
C ILE A 5 -14.99 17.75 19.08
N ASP A 6 -14.15 17.65 20.10
CA ASP A 6 -12.85 18.32 20.14
C ASP A 6 -11.93 17.84 19.01
N LEU A 7 -11.90 16.53 18.75
CA LEU A 7 -11.17 15.97 17.61
C LEU A 7 -11.70 16.47 16.27
N GLN A 8 -13.03 16.55 16.10
CA GLN A 8 -13.62 17.12 14.88
C GLN A 8 -13.19 18.58 14.70
N LEU A 9 -13.21 19.39 15.75
CA LEU A 9 -12.81 20.80 15.69
C LEU A 9 -11.33 20.96 15.34
N GLU A 10 -10.46 20.17 15.96
CA GLU A 10 -9.02 20.13 15.65
C GLU A 10 -8.79 19.75 14.18
N LEU A 11 -9.47 18.70 13.73
CA LEU A 11 -9.37 18.17 12.37
C LEU A 11 -9.86 19.18 11.32
N THR A 12 -11.04 19.78 11.52
CA THR A 12 -11.58 20.79 10.60
C THR A 12 -10.66 22.01 10.51
N ARG A 13 -10.10 22.47 11.64
CA ARG A 13 -9.12 23.58 11.64
C ARG A 13 -7.87 23.22 10.86
N TYR A 14 -7.30 22.04 11.08
CA TYR A 14 -6.11 21.57 10.37
C TYR A 14 -6.36 21.48 8.87
N ILE A 15 -7.44 20.81 8.46
CA ILE A 15 -7.83 20.67 7.05
C ILE A 15 -8.01 22.04 6.41
N PHE A 16 -8.70 22.97 7.08
CA PHE A 16 -8.90 24.32 6.57
C PHE A 16 -7.57 25.05 6.31
N VAL A 17 -6.62 24.97 7.26
CA VAL A 17 -5.30 25.59 7.11
C VAL A 17 -4.52 24.96 5.95
N GLN A 18 -4.53 23.63 5.82
CA GLN A 18 -3.81 22.95 4.73
C GLN A 18 -4.43 23.24 3.37
N LEU A 19 -5.76 23.19 3.25
CA LEU A 19 -6.46 23.57 2.03
C LEU A 19 -6.18 25.02 1.65
N LYS A 20 -6.15 25.95 2.61
CA LYS A 20 -5.80 27.35 2.33
C LYS A 20 -4.36 27.49 1.81
N ARG A 21 -3.41 26.72 2.32
CA ARG A 21 -2.02 26.70 1.84
C ARG A 21 -1.91 26.13 0.42
N LEU A 22 -2.67 25.09 0.12
CA LEU A 22 -2.71 24.49 -1.22
C LEU A 22 -3.42 25.39 -2.24
N ASN A 23 -4.38 26.21 -1.78
CA ASN A 23 -5.32 26.92 -2.63
C ASN A 23 -5.02 28.42 -2.75
N ASN A 24 -3.79 28.80 -3.12
CA ASN A 24 -3.47 30.18 -3.51
C ASN A 24 -4.35 30.73 -4.68
N ASN A 25 -5.25 29.93 -5.26
CA ASN A 25 -6.30 30.38 -6.19
C ASN A 25 -7.68 29.90 -5.69
N GLY A 26 -8.38 30.76 -4.95
CA GLY A 26 -9.64 30.45 -4.27
C GLY A 26 -10.63 29.60 -5.08
N SER A 27 -11.11 28.53 -4.46
CA SER A 27 -12.23 27.72 -4.94
C SER A 27 -12.81 26.86 -3.80
N ASN A 28 -14.12 26.61 -3.88
CA ASN A 28 -15.05 26.03 -2.90
C ASN A 28 -14.78 24.57 -2.43
N ILE A 29 -13.55 24.21 -2.05
CA ILE A 29 -13.20 22.83 -1.63
C ILE A 29 -13.86 22.46 -0.27
N LEU A 30 -14.39 23.44 0.47
CA LEU A 30 -15.02 23.21 1.79
C LEU A 30 -16.47 22.69 1.73
N VAL A 31 -17.11 22.65 0.56
CA VAL A 31 -18.57 22.47 0.52
C VAL A 31 -19.01 21.02 0.78
N ASN A 32 -18.13 20.02 0.75
CA ASN A 32 -18.47 18.62 1.00
C ASN A 32 -17.39 17.82 1.75
N CYS A 33 -16.67 18.45 2.69
CA CYS A 33 -15.68 17.72 3.49
C CYS A 33 -16.40 16.81 4.50
N PRO A 34 -16.19 15.48 4.46
CA PRO A 34 -16.81 14.58 5.42
C PRO A 34 -16.41 14.91 6.86
N THR A 35 -17.29 14.59 7.79
CA THR A 35 -17.06 14.75 9.23
C THR A 35 -16.92 13.39 9.91
N LEU A 36 -16.33 13.38 11.10
CA LEU A 36 -16.27 12.20 11.97
C LEU A 36 -17.65 11.73 12.44
N PHE A 37 -18.70 12.53 12.23
CA PHE A 37 -20.08 12.18 12.54
C PHE A 37 -20.79 11.48 11.38
N ASP A 38 -20.17 11.45 10.19
CA ASP A 38 -20.71 10.72 9.05
C ASP A 38 -20.47 9.20 9.19
N GLY A 39 -21.00 8.46 8.21
CA GLY A 39 -20.77 7.01 8.10
C GLY A 39 -19.29 6.66 7.96
N LYS A 40 -18.93 5.43 8.36
CA LYS A 40 -17.55 4.93 8.32
C LYS A 40 -16.86 5.15 6.97
N GLU A 41 -17.55 4.92 5.86
CA GLU A 41 -17.00 5.13 4.52
C GLU A 41 -16.58 6.59 4.27
N SER A 42 -17.41 7.54 4.69
CA SER A 42 -17.13 8.98 4.59
C SER A 42 -15.92 9.38 5.44
N VAL A 43 -15.75 8.76 6.61
CA VAL A 43 -14.57 8.95 7.47
C VAL A 43 -13.30 8.36 6.85
N ILE A 44 -13.38 7.22 6.15
CA ILE A 44 -12.24 6.69 5.39
C ILE A 44 -11.84 7.65 4.26
N LYS A 45 -12.81 8.27 3.56
CA LYS A 45 -12.54 9.31 2.55
C LYS A 45 -11.85 10.54 3.17
N LEU A 46 -12.27 10.93 4.38
CA LEU A 46 -11.62 11.99 5.13
C LEU A 46 -10.16 11.65 5.47
N ILE A 47 -9.91 10.45 6.00
CA ILE A 47 -8.58 9.97 6.38
C ILE A 47 -7.66 9.90 5.15
N THR A 48 -8.10 9.28 4.08
CA THR A 48 -7.35 9.21 2.82
C THR A 48 -7.12 10.59 2.20
N GLY A 49 -8.06 11.52 2.39
CA GLY A 49 -7.89 12.93 2.08
C GLY A 49 -6.76 13.58 2.88
N LEU A 50 -6.65 13.32 4.19
CA LEU A 50 -5.57 13.85 5.04
C LEU A 50 -4.19 13.46 4.51
N ILE A 51 -4.00 12.21 4.06
CA ILE A 51 -2.74 11.75 3.45
C ILE A 51 -2.38 12.61 2.22
N THR A 52 -3.39 13.11 1.51
CA THR A 52 -3.19 13.91 0.30
C THR A 52 -2.86 15.37 0.62
N ILE A 53 -3.57 15.98 1.57
CA ILE A 53 -3.49 17.42 1.84
C ILE A 53 -2.46 17.80 2.90
N SER A 54 -2.02 16.85 3.74
CA SER A 54 -1.12 17.16 4.85
C SER A 54 0.27 17.55 4.33
N ASP A 55 0.87 18.52 5.02
CA ASP A 55 2.23 18.98 4.77
C ASP A 55 3.28 17.89 5.07
N THR A 56 3.03 17.11 6.11
CA THR A 56 3.83 15.95 6.47
C THR A 56 2.92 14.75 6.74
N ILE A 57 3.36 13.57 6.34
CA ILE A 57 2.65 12.32 6.64
C ILE A 57 2.60 12.08 8.17
N ALA A 58 3.60 12.51 8.93
CA ALA A 58 3.58 12.42 10.39
C ALA A 58 2.38 13.17 11.02
N ASN A 59 2.09 14.39 10.54
CA ASN A 59 0.91 15.14 10.98
C ASN A 59 -0.39 14.42 10.62
N ALA A 60 -0.48 13.89 9.39
CA ALA A 60 -1.63 13.09 8.97
C ALA A 60 -1.83 11.88 9.90
N LEU A 61 -0.75 11.13 10.17
CA LEU A 61 -0.79 9.93 11.00
C LEU A 61 -1.21 10.21 12.44
N ASN A 62 -0.82 11.34 13.01
CA ASN A 62 -1.28 11.75 14.33
C ASN A 62 -2.80 11.89 14.39
N PHE A 63 -3.41 12.53 13.38
CA PHE A 63 -4.87 12.60 13.28
C PHE A 63 -5.49 11.22 13.03
N ILE A 64 -4.91 10.42 12.14
CA ILE A 64 -5.41 9.09 11.81
C ILE A 64 -5.44 8.18 13.04
N ASN A 65 -4.37 8.16 13.84
CA ASN A 65 -4.31 7.37 15.08
C ASN A 65 -5.36 7.85 16.10
N LYS A 66 -5.54 9.17 16.26
CA LYS A 66 -6.63 9.72 17.08
C LYS A 66 -8.01 9.26 16.58
N ILE A 67 -8.24 9.26 15.26
CA ILE A 67 -9.50 8.85 14.65
C ILE A 67 -9.74 7.34 14.83
N ILE A 68 -8.73 6.50 14.62
CA ILE A 68 -8.79 5.05 14.84
C ILE A 68 -9.29 4.77 16.26
N ASN A 69 -8.67 5.40 17.25
CA ASN A 69 -9.03 5.24 18.66
C ASN A 69 -10.42 5.81 18.99
N ALA A 70 -10.80 6.95 18.41
CA ALA A 70 -12.08 7.60 18.70
C ALA A 70 -13.28 6.90 18.04
N MET A 71 -13.07 6.22 16.91
CA MET A 71 -14.12 5.61 16.08
C MET A 71 -14.13 4.08 16.12
N ASN A 72 -13.20 3.47 16.86
CA ASN A 72 -12.99 2.01 16.92
C ASN A 72 -12.83 1.39 15.52
N PHE A 73 -12.02 2.01 14.67
CA PHE A 73 -11.63 1.38 13.40
C PHE A 73 -10.59 0.29 13.65
N THR A 74 -10.61 -0.74 12.82
CA THR A 74 -9.44 -1.63 12.73
C THR A 74 -8.32 -0.93 11.94
N PRO A 75 -7.04 -1.18 12.27
CA PRO A 75 -5.91 -0.61 11.52
C PRO A 75 -5.96 -0.93 10.03
N THR A 76 -6.40 -2.15 9.67
CA THR A 76 -6.53 -2.60 8.27
C THR A 76 -7.56 -1.79 7.49
N GLU A 77 -8.73 -1.50 8.07
CA GLU A 77 -9.77 -0.69 7.44
C GLU A 77 -9.28 0.72 7.07
N VAL A 78 -8.25 1.22 7.76
CA VAL A 78 -7.77 2.61 7.62
C VAL A 78 -6.48 2.70 6.82
N PHE A 79 -5.48 1.89 7.16
CA PHE A 79 -4.14 2.02 6.58
C PHE A 79 -4.03 1.43 5.18
N VAL A 80 -4.84 0.42 4.82
CA VAL A 80 -4.85 -0.11 3.44
C VAL A 80 -5.34 0.94 2.43
N PRO A 81 -6.48 1.64 2.66
CA PRO A 81 -6.87 2.78 1.82
C PRO A 81 -5.85 3.92 1.79
N CYS A 82 -5.14 4.17 2.90
CA CYS A 82 -4.06 5.17 2.93
C CYS A 82 -2.90 4.75 2.01
N ALA A 83 -2.49 3.49 2.07
CA ALA A 83 -1.45 2.92 1.22
C ALA A 83 -1.81 3.01 -0.27
N GLU A 84 -3.10 2.85 -0.60
CA GLU A 84 -3.62 3.03 -1.95
C GLU A 84 -3.36 4.46 -2.47
N GLN A 85 -3.68 5.49 -1.68
CA GLN A 85 -3.42 6.88 -2.07
C GLN A 85 -1.93 7.20 -2.18
N ILE A 86 -1.11 6.67 -1.27
CA ILE A 86 0.35 6.82 -1.33
C ILE A 86 0.90 6.17 -2.60
N GLY A 87 0.40 4.99 -2.97
CA GLY A 87 0.80 4.27 -4.18
C GLY A 87 0.46 5.04 -5.45
N LYS A 88 -0.74 5.64 -5.54
CA LYS A 88 -1.14 6.50 -6.68
C LYS A 88 -0.21 7.70 -6.87
N ARG A 89 0.29 8.27 -5.77
CA ARG A 89 1.26 9.38 -5.78
C ARG A 89 2.71 8.93 -5.89
N ARG A 90 2.94 7.61 -5.80
CA ARG A 90 4.27 6.99 -5.84
C ARG A 90 5.24 7.54 -4.78
N ASP A 91 4.71 7.88 -3.61
CA ASP A 91 5.49 8.45 -2.50
C ASP A 91 5.90 7.35 -1.51
N TYR A 92 6.90 6.54 -1.89
CA TYR A 92 7.36 5.43 -1.05
C TYR A 92 8.02 5.88 0.25
N ARG A 93 8.49 7.13 0.31
CA ARG A 93 9.00 7.72 1.56
C ARG A 93 7.88 7.87 2.58
N SER A 94 6.71 8.37 2.15
CA SER A 94 5.53 8.42 3.00
C SER A 94 5.05 7.02 3.40
N LEU A 95 5.17 6.02 2.52
CA LEU A 95 4.85 4.63 2.86
C LEU A 95 5.75 4.09 3.98
N GLN A 96 7.06 4.34 3.91
CA GLN A 96 7.99 3.90 4.96
C GLN A 96 7.67 4.55 6.31
N GLN A 97 7.30 5.84 6.31
CA GLN A 97 6.88 6.54 7.53
C GLN A 97 5.55 6.00 8.08
N LEU A 98 4.61 5.64 7.20
CA LEU A 98 3.38 4.94 7.59
C LEU A 98 3.70 3.59 8.26
N LEU A 99 4.54 2.75 7.63
CA LEU A 99 4.93 1.44 8.19
C LEU A 99 5.65 1.59 9.53
N GLN A 100 6.51 2.60 9.68
CA GLN A 100 7.19 2.89 10.94
C GLN A 100 6.20 3.32 12.03
N SER A 101 5.25 4.21 11.70
CA SER A 101 4.23 4.64 12.65
C SER A 101 3.34 3.48 13.10
N ILE A 102 3.00 2.56 12.19
CA ILE A 102 2.22 1.36 12.53
C ILE A 102 2.93 0.51 13.57
N ARG A 103 4.24 0.33 13.42
CA ARG A 103 5.07 -0.39 14.40
C ARG A 103 5.15 0.34 15.75
N GLU A 104 5.30 1.65 15.73
CA GLU A 104 5.36 2.49 16.94
C GLU A 104 4.04 2.50 17.73
N ASN A 105 2.91 2.40 17.02
CA ASN A 105 1.58 2.28 17.63
C ASN A 105 1.26 0.84 18.08
N GLY A 106 2.22 -0.08 18.02
CA GLY A 106 2.09 -1.45 18.53
C GLY A 106 1.32 -2.40 17.61
N TYR A 107 1.03 -2.01 16.37
CA TYR A 107 0.42 -2.92 15.39
C TYR A 107 1.50 -3.85 14.83
N THR A 108 1.56 -5.08 15.36
CA THR A 108 2.56 -6.09 14.99
C THR A 108 2.02 -7.15 14.03
N ASP A 109 0.87 -6.91 13.40
CA ASP A 109 0.30 -7.85 12.45
C ASP A 109 1.10 -7.86 11.14
N ASN A 110 1.78 -8.97 10.88
CA ASN A 110 2.52 -9.19 9.63
C ASN A 110 1.59 -9.16 8.42
N LYS A 111 0.33 -9.56 8.56
CA LYS A 111 -0.65 -9.51 7.47
C LYS A 111 -0.96 -8.06 7.10
N LEU A 112 -1.30 -7.21 8.07
CA LEU A 112 -1.47 -5.78 7.85
C LEU A 112 -0.25 -5.13 7.17
N HIS A 113 0.95 -5.46 7.65
CA HIS A 113 2.19 -4.95 7.08
C HIS A 113 2.33 -5.31 5.59
N ASP A 114 2.07 -6.58 5.27
CA ASP A 114 2.17 -7.09 3.90
C ASP A 114 1.05 -6.52 3.01
N ASP A 115 -0.18 -6.44 3.50
CA ASP A 115 -1.35 -5.89 2.79
C ASP A 115 -1.13 -4.41 2.40
N ILE A 116 -0.49 -3.62 3.27
CA ILE A 116 -0.15 -2.21 3.01
C ILE A 116 0.87 -2.09 1.88
N ILE A 117 1.93 -2.89 1.91
CA ILE A 117 2.97 -2.86 0.88
C ILE A 117 2.38 -3.33 -0.46
N GLU A 118 1.67 -4.45 -0.45
CA GLU A 118 1.00 -5.02 -1.60
C GLU A 118 0.05 -4.02 -2.27
N THR A 119 -0.77 -3.34 -1.47
CA THR A 119 -1.71 -2.32 -1.96
C THR A 119 -0.97 -1.14 -2.57
N CYS A 120 0.05 -0.61 -1.90
CA CYS A 120 0.81 0.54 -2.41
C CYS A 120 1.50 0.22 -3.73
N VAL A 121 2.19 -0.91 -3.81
CA VAL A 121 2.96 -1.35 -4.98
C VAL A 121 2.07 -1.64 -6.18
N ARG A 122 0.87 -2.20 -5.97
CA ARG A 122 -0.09 -2.42 -7.08
C ARG A 122 -0.60 -1.12 -7.68
N GLN A 123 -0.79 -0.09 -6.86
CA GLN A 123 -1.35 1.19 -7.30
C GLN A 123 -0.31 2.08 -8.00
N SER A 124 0.97 1.90 -7.73
CA SER A 124 2.03 2.67 -8.40
C SER A 124 2.27 2.23 -9.85
N GLY A 125 1.92 0.98 -10.18
CA GLY A 125 2.10 0.40 -11.52
C GLY A 125 3.57 0.12 -11.86
N SER A 126 3.82 -0.36 -13.08
CA SER A 126 5.17 -0.69 -13.56
C SER A 126 5.83 0.54 -14.18
N ASP A 127 6.70 1.22 -13.43
CA ASP A 127 7.58 2.28 -13.96
C ASP A 127 9.05 1.91 -13.73
N VAL A 128 9.86 2.11 -14.76
CA VAL A 128 11.28 1.76 -14.78
C VAL A 128 12.07 2.64 -13.81
N GLU A 129 11.72 3.92 -13.69
CA GLU A 129 12.48 4.89 -12.87
C GLU A 129 12.43 4.54 -11.38
N GLN A 130 11.31 3.98 -10.93
CA GLN A 130 11.05 3.65 -9.53
C GLN A 130 11.19 2.16 -9.21
N SER A 131 11.64 1.37 -10.17
CA SER A 131 11.75 -0.09 -10.05
C SER A 131 12.58 -0.50 -8.82
N ARG A 132 13.66 0.24 -8.49
CA ARG A 132 14.51 -0.07 -7.32
C ARG A 132 13.81 0.15 -5.98
N GLU A 133 13.05 1.23 -5.86
CA GLU A 133 12.32 1.56 -4.63
C GLU A 133 11.17 0.58 -4.42
N GLN A 134 10.45 0.24 -5.49
CA GLN A 134 9.46 -0.83 -5.48
C GLN A 134 10.07 -2.16 -5.05
N ASP A 135 11.25 -2.55 -5.57
CA ASP A 135 11.90 -3.79 -5.14
C ASP A 135 12.26 -3.78 -3.66
N THR A 136 12.74 -2.65 -3.15
CA THR A 136 13.05 -2.48 -1.73
C THR A 136 11.80 -2.69 -0.87
N LEU A 137 10.66 -2.13 -1.28
CA LEU A 137 9.39 -2.33 -0.59
C LEU A 137 8.91 -3.78 -0.64
N ILE A 138 8.94 -4.41 -1.82
CA ILE A 138 8.52 -5.80 -1.97
C ILE A 138 9.39 -6.73 -1.11
N GLN A 139 10.70 -6.45 -0.99
CA GLN A 139 11.59 -7.20 -0.10
C GLN A 139 11.23 -7.08 1.39
N MET A 140 10.53 -6.02 1.81
CA MET A 140 10.10 -5.85 3.19
C MET A 140 8.95 -6.80 3.58
N ILE A 141 8.16 -7.28 2.59
CA ILE A 141 7.04 -8.22 2.78
C ILE A 141 7.53 -9.45 3.55
N LYS A 142 6.80 -9.90 4.57
CA LYS A 142 7.19 -11.00 5.45
C LYS A 142 6.83 -12.36 4.87
N ASN A 143 5.65 -12.48 4.29
CA ASN A 143 5.18 -13.72 3.69
C ASN A 143 5.78 -13.92 2.29
N ASP A 144 6.47 -15.05 2.08
CA ASP A 144 7.11 -15.35 0.81
C ASP A 144 6.12 -15.56 -0.35
N ASP A 145 4.96 -16.18 -0.11
CA ASP A 145 3.92 -16.38 -1.13
C ASP A 145 3.31 -15.04 -1.54
N THR A 146 3.03 -14.15 -0.59
CA THR A 146 2.62 -12.77 -0.86
C THR A 146 3.69 -12.04 -1.66
N ARG A 147 4.97 -12.19 -1.28
CA ARG A 147 6.10 -11.56 -1.99
C ARG A 147 6.17 -12.01 -3.45
N ILE A 148 6.04 -13.31 -3.71
CA ILE A 148 5.97 -13.86 -5.08
C ILE A 148 4.80 -13.24 -5.85
N ASN A 149 3.59 -13.26 -5.27
CA ASN A 149 2.40 -12.74 -5.93
C ASN A 149 2.52 -11.25 -6.26
N VAL A 150 3.13 -10.44 -5.38
CA VAL A 150 3.35 -9.01 -5.64
C VAL A 150 4.36 -8.81 -6.76
N TYR A 151 5.49 -9.55 -6.78
CA TYR A 151 6.43 -9.49 -7.91
C TYR A 151 5.77 -9.85 -9.25
N MET A 152 4.89 -10.85 -9.25
CA MET A 152 4.11 -11.22 -10.43
C MET A 152 3.19 -10.09 -10.88
N ALA A 153 2.44 -9.49 -9.93
CA ALA A 153 1.48 -8.42 -10.23
C ALA A 153 2.13 -7.17 -10.85
N VAL A 154 3.39 -6.88 -10.51
CA VAL A 154 4.15 -5.76 -11.13
C VAL A 154 4.97 -6.17 -12.35
N GLY A 155 4.82 -7.40 -12.85
CA GLY A 155 5.49 -7.89 -14.06
C GLY A 155 6.97 -8.28 -13.88
N LYS A 156 7.49 -8.28 -12.66
CA LYS A 156 8.87 -8.66 -12.33
C LYS A 156 9.02 -10.18 -12.19
N LEU A 157 8.65 -10.90 -13.25
CA LEU A 157 8.52 -12.35 -13.25
C LEU A 157 9.82 -13.10 -12.94
N ARG A 158 10.97 -12.54 -13.35
CA ARG A 158 12.28 -13.13 -13.01
C ARG A 158 12.54 -13.13 -11.50
N ALA A 159 12.18 -12.06 -10.79
CA ALA A 159 12.35 -11.98 -9.34
C ALA A 159 11.40 -12.96 -8.63
N ALA A 160 10.14 -13.04 -9.09
CA ALA A 160 9.17 -14.03 -8.61
C ALA A 160 9.70 -15.47 -8.78
N TYR A 161 10.25 -15.78 -9.96
CA TYR A 161 10.79 -17.11 -10.29
C TYR A 161 11.91 -17.52 -9.35
N LEU A 162 12.89 -16.64 -9.11
CA LEU A 162 14.03 -16.94 -8.23
C LEU A 162 13.60 -17.29 -6.81
N ILE A 163 12.55 -16.66 -6.29
CA ILE A 163 12.01 -16.97 -4.96
C ILE A 163 11.23 -18.30 -5.01
N ALA A 164 10.39 -18.50 -6.03
CA ALA A 164 9.58 -19.70 -6.17
C ALA A 164 10.43 -20.98 -6.24
N ILE A 165 11.50 -21.00 -7.05
CA ILE A 165 12.38 -22.17 -7.16
C ILE A 165 13.15 -22.44 -5.88
N ARG A 166 13.58 -21.38 -5.17
CA ARG A 166 14.31 -21.49 -3.91
C ARG A 166 13.45 -22.13 -2.82
N LEU A 167 12.14 -21.86 -2.85
CA LEU A 167 11.15 -22.40 -1.92
C LEU A 167 10.51 -23.72 -2.40
N GLY A 168 10.88 -24.21 -3.59
CA GLY A 168 10.29 -25.41 -4.18
C GLY A 168 8.80 -25.29 -4.51
N ARG A 169 8.30 -24.07 -4.78
CA ARG A 169 6.89 -23.80 -5.09
C ARG A 169 6.59 -24.02 -6.58
N GLU A 170 6.37 -25.28 -6.95
CA GLU A 170 6.09 -25.67 -8.35
C GLU A 170 4.82 -25.01 -8.93
N ASP A 171 3.76 -24.90 -8.12
CA ASP A 171 2.51 -24.20 -8.44
C ASP A 171 2.75 -22.73 -8.85
N LYS A 172 3.66 -22.06 -8.14
CA LYS A 172 4.07 -20.69 -8.47
C LYS A 172 4.89 -20.63 -9.73
N VAL A 173 5.80 -21.59 -9.96
CA VAL A 173 6.57 -21.64 -11.22
C VAL A 173 5.67 -21.83 -12.43
N HIS A 174 4.62 -22.65 -12.34
CA HIS A 174 3.59 -22.76 -13.37
C HIS A 174 2.89 -21.42 -13.62
N SER A 175 2.44 -20.75 -12.56
CA SER A 175 1.76 -19.46 -12.67
C SER A 175 2.66 -18.39 -13.32
N ILE A 176 3.94 -18.34 -12.94
CA ILE A 176 4.93 -17.40 -13.49
C ILE A 176 5.22 -17.69 -14.96
N ARG A 177 5.33 -18.97 -15.35
CA ARG A 177 5.49 -19.37 -16.76
C ARG A 177 4.32 -18.86 -17.61
N ASP A 178 3.10 -19.08 -17.14
CA ASP A 178 1.90 -18.73 -17.89
C ASP A 178 1.77 -17.19 -18.05
N ASP A 179 2.13 -16.42 -17.01
CA ASP A 179 2.19 -14.97 -17.08
C ASP A 179 3.34 -14.47 -17.98
N ALA A 180 4.49 -15.15 -17.96
CA ALA A 180 5.61 -14.84 -18.85
C ALA A 180 5.24 -15.05 -20.32
N GLN A 181 4.49 -16.10 -20.61
CA GLN A 181 3.97 -16.36 -21.96
C GLN A 181 2.99 -15.24 -22.40
N LYS A 182 2.03 -14.87 -21.55
CA LYS A 182 1.04 -13.81 -21.87
C LYS A 182 1.68 -12.45 -22.05
N SER A 183 2.70 -12.14 -21.24
CA SER A 183 3.42 -10.86 -21.27
C SER A 183 4.54 -10.80 -22.31
N GLY A 184 4.82 -11.89 -23.03
CA GLY A 184 5.88 -11.96 -24.04
C GLY A 184 7.31 -12.02 -23.46
N GLN A 185 7.47 -12.29 -22.16
CA GLN A 185 8.79 -12.45 -21.51
C GLN A 185 9.39 -13.84 -21.80
N THR A 186 9.81 -14.07 -23.05
CA THR A 186 10.32 -15.37 -23.54
C THR A 186 11.45 -15.94 -22.68
N ALA A 187 12.42 -15.11 -22.28
CA ALA A 187 13.53 -15.56 -21.43
C ALA A 187 13.06 -16.09 -20.06
N VAL A 188 11.98 -15.54 -19.48
CA VAL A 188 11.42 -16.03 -18.21
C VAL A 188 10.57 -17.28 -18.44
N TYR A 189 9.83 -17.33 -19.54
CA TYR A 189 9.07 -18.51 -19.94
C TYR A 189 10.00 -19.73 -20.13
N ASP A 190 11.12 -19.56 -20.85
CA ASP A 190 12.06 -20.64 -21.17
C ASP A 190 12.73 -21.21 -19.92
N ILE A 191 13.15 -20.35 -18.98
CA ILE A 191 13.75 -20.82 -17.72
C ILE A 191 12.73 -21.55 -16.83
N CYS A 192 11.46 -21.10 -16.80
CA CYS A 192 10.42 -21.80 -16.05
C CYS A 192 10.11 -23.16 -16.68
N LYS A 193 9.96 -23.21 -18.01
CA LYS A 193 9.73 -24.45 -18.76
C LYS A 193 10.83 -25.48 -18.49
N LYS A 194 12.10 -25.08 -18.64
CA LYS A 194 13.24 -25.97 -18.40
C LYS A 194 13.29 -26.50 -16.97
N TRP A 195 12.99 -25.64 -15.98
CA TRP A 195 12.95 -26.07 -14.58
C TRP A 195 11.86 -27.11 -14.31
N LEU A 196 10.67 -26.92 -14.88
CA LEU A 196 9.54 -27.84 -14.76
C LEU A 196 9.81 -29.18 -15.47
N GLU A 197 10.43 -29.16 -16.65
CA GLU A 197 10.82 -30.38 -17.38
C GLU A 197 11.84 -31.22 -16.58
N ASN A 198 12.84 -30.57 -15.99
CA ASN A 198 13.82 -31.26 -15.14
C ASN A 198 13.16 -31.92 -13.92
N ARG A 199 12.21 -31.23 -13.28
CA ARG A 199 11.44 -31.77 -12.13
C ARG A 199 10.61 -32.99 -12.51
N ALA A 200 9.97 -32.98 -13.68
CA ALA A 200 9.18 -34.10 -14.17
C ALA A 200 10.03 -35.34 -14.53
N SER A 201 11.30 -35.14 -14.88
CA SER A 201 12.24 -36.24 -15.16
C SER A 201 12.90 -36.85 -13.91
N GLU A 202 12.79 -36.19 -12.76
CA GLU A 202 13.35 -36.65 -11.47
C GLU A 202 12.34 -37.43 -10.62
N GLN A 203 11.07 -37.52 -11.05
CA GLN A 203 9.98 -38.28 -10.43
C GLN A 203 9.75 -39.62 -11.14
#